data_AF-A0A2E4W742-F1
#
_entry.id   AF-A0A2E4W742-F1
#
_cell.length_a   1.000
_cell.length_b   1.000
_cell.length_c   1.000
_cell.angle_alpha   90.00
_cell.angle_beta   90.00
_cell.angle_gamma   90.00
#
_symmetry.space_group_name_H-M   'P 1'
#
loop_
_entity.id
_entity.type
_entity.pdbx_description
1 polymer ?
#
loop_
_entity_poly.entity_id
_entity_poly.type
_entity_poly.pdbx_seq_one_letter_code
_entity_poly.pdbx_strand_id
1 'polypeptide(L)'
;MFIGTTIWEGVVENNNDPLKANRLQVRILGIHTPQKVKSETEGIPTEELFWAQVSMPLTTGLNSGVGQNLNVPKGTQVNGYFRDGDNMQLPVILSAIGGINPDTKPPTSQGFSDPDGIYPKENYLNESDVNKLARNEDIDNTIVKSKKDSIKTNITTATGETWDEPETPYNAEYPYNSVRETESGHVIELDDTPESERVHIFHRSGTFIEVHPNGDVVKRIKGDNYDIIDNNGKILVDGDCDVTINGNSTLNVGGDVTIKYNSNEIKTVEGSMNVTIEGDVTQTVNGNANQTIQGDVTQTINSNVNQTVSGNYTVDVGGTYSITAQNISRNANSIQDTGNGATLLLSSSATLDGSTVNLG
;
A
#
# COMPACT_ATOMS: atom_id res chain seq x y z
N MET A 1 57.62 6.50 -15.56
CA MET A 1 57.64 7.95 -15.28
C MET A 1 56.26 8.28 -14.75
N PHE A 2 56.13 8.69 -13.49
CA PHE A 2 54.85 9.24 -13.00
C PHE A 2 54.65 10.54 -13.76
N ILE A 3 53.74 10.52 -14.72
CA ILE A 3 53.26 11.71 -15.42
C ILE A 3 52.54 12.52 -14.35
N GLY A 4 52.84 13.81 -14.19
CA GLY A 4 52.23 14.64 -13.17
C GLY A 4 50.70 14.59 -13.26
N THR A 5 50.01 14.61 -12.10
CA THR A 5 48.56 14.64 -12.07
C THR A 5 48.08 16.08 -12.20
N THR A 6 47.46 16.41 -13.33
CA THR A 6 46.79 17.71 -13.52
C THR A 6 45.35 17.58 -13.01
N ILE A 7 45.03 18.31 -11.94
CA ILE A 7 43.67 18.39 -11.38
C ILE A 7 42.85 19.47 -12.09
N TRP A 8 41.53 19.31 -12.08
CA TRP A 8 40.63 20.26 -12.71
C TRP A 8 39.27 20.29 -12.03
N GLU A 9 38.56 21.41 -12.21
CA GLU A 9 37.14 21.57 -11.86
C GLU A 9 36.35 21.95 -13.12
N GLY A 10 35.06 21.65 -13.15
CA GLY A 10 34.23 21.96 -14.31
C GLY A 10 32.75 21.73 -14.04
N VAL A 11 31.94 21.97 -15.08
CA VAL A 11 30.49 21.79 -15.03
C VAL A 11 30.04 20.80 -16.08
N VAL A 12 29.19 19.85 -15.68
CA VAL A 12 28.58 18.88 -16.59
C VAL A 12 27.59 19.60 -17.49
N GLU A 13 27.80 19.57 -18.81
CA GLU A 13 26.88 20.18 -19.78
C GLU A 13 26.05 19.14 -20.55
N ASN A 14 26.52 17.90 -20.62
CA ASN A 14 25.77 16.83 -21.27
C ASN A 14 26.03 15.48 -20.60
N ASN A 15 24.95 14.78 -20.29
CA ASN A 15 24.90 13.47 -19.65
C ASN A 15 24.30 12.36 -20.54
N ASN A 16 24.00 12.66 -21.81
CA ASN A 16 23.47 11.70 -22.77
C ASN A 16 24.60 10.98 -23.52
N ASP A 17 25.27 10.03 -22.85
CA ASP A 17 26.36 9.24 -23.44
C ASP A 17 25.83 8.25 -24.49
N PRO A 18 26.15 8.40 -25.79
CA PRO A 18 25.70 7.48 -26.83
C PRO A 18 26.23 6.05 -26.65
N LEU A 19 27.35 5.87 -25.94
CA LEU A 19 27.93 4.56 -25.64
C LEU A 19 27.41 3.96 -24.33
N LYS A 20 26.62 4.70 -23.54
CA LYS A 20 26.07 4.26 -22.24
C LYS A 20 27.17 3.75 -21.29
N ALA A 21 28.32 4.40 -21.30
CA ALA A 21 29.53 4.00 -20.58
C ALA A 21 29.81 4.86 -19.33
N ASN A 22 28.76 5.50 -18.78
CA ASN A 22 28.84 6.41 -17.63
C ASN A 22 29.86 7.54 -17.85
N ARG A 23 29.91 8.11 -19.07
CA ARG A 23 30.72 9.28 -19.38
C ARG A 23 29.86 10.54 -19.38
N LEU A 24 30.48 11.68 -19.07
CA LEU A 24 29.84 13.00 -19.12
C LEU A 24 30.69 13.95 -19.95
N GLN A 25 30.06 14.92 -20.60
CA GLN A 25 30.76 16.05 -21.22
C GLN A 25 30.82 17.20 -20.22
N VAL A 26 32.04 17.62 -19.91
CA VAL A 26 32.32 18.62 -18.88
C VAL A 26 33.04 19.80 -19.49
N ARG A 27 32.56 21.01 -19.20
CA ARG A 27 33.32 22.23 -19.51
C ARG A 27 34.25 22.54 -18.35
N ILE A 28 35.56 22.46 -18.61
CA ILE A 28 36.60 22.54 -17.58
C ILE A 28 37.04 23.98 -17.37
N LEU A 29 36.99 24.44 -16.11
CA LEU A 29 37.33 25.78 -15.69
C LEU A 29 38.82 26.06 -15.93
N GLY A 30 39.12 27.24 -16.48
CA GLY A 30 40.49 27.66 -16.80
C GLY A 30 41.09 27.07 -18.08
N ILE A 31 40.51 26.00 -18.63
CA ILE A 31 40.96 25.37 -19.89
C ILE A 31 39.98 25.69 -21.02
N HIS A 32 38.68 25.52 -20.79
CA HIS A 32 37.64 25.85 -21.77
C HIS A 32 37.12 27.28 -21.54
N THR A 33 36.64 27.92 -22.60
CA THR A 33 36.00 29.23 -22.52
C THR A 33 34.46 29.07 -22.43
N PRO A 34 33.72 30.07 -21.90
CA PRO A 34 32.26 30.00 -21.80
C PRO A 34 31.54 30.05 -23.16
N GLN A 35 32.22 30.43 -24.25
CA GLN A 35 31.62 30.51 -25.57
C GLN A 35 31.26 29.10 -26.09
N LYS A 36 30.00 28.93 -26.49
CA LYS A 36 29.52 27.68 -27.12
C LYS A 36 29.65 27.72 -28.65
N VAL A 37 29.79 28.91 -29.23
CA VAL A 37 29.99 29.10 -30.67
C VAL A 37 31.48 29.21 -30.94
N LYS A 38 31.98 28.45 -31.92
CA LYS A 38 33.38 28.49 -32.33
C LYS A 38 33.74 29.81 -32.99
N SER A 39 34.90 30.35 -32.60
CA SER A 39 35.64 31.37 -33.34
C SER A 39 36.99 30.79 -33.77
N GLU A 40 37.88 31.63 -34.33
CA GLU A 40 39.24 31.21 -34.68
C GLU A 40 40.09 30.85 -33.45
N THR A 41 39.77 31.40 -32.28
CA THR A 41 40.63 31.34 -31.08
C THR A 41 39.95 30.75 -29.85
N GLU A 42 38.62 30.71 -29.82
CA GLU A 42 37.86 30.26 -28.64
C GLU A 42 36.53 29.60 -29.03
N GLY A 43 35.88 29.01 -28.03
CA GLY A 43 34.54 28.48 -28.15
C GLY A 43 34.50 27.00 -28.53
N ILE A 44 33.71 26.24 -27.78
CA ILE A 44 33.54 24.79 -27.97
C ILE A 44 32.04 24.49 -27.75
N PRO A 45 31.32 24.01 -28.78
CA PRO A 45 29.94 23.55 -28.61
C PRO A 45 29.86 22.41 -27.59
N THR A 46 28.75 22.31 -26.86
CA THR A 46 28.59 21.32 -25.77
C THR A 46 28.81 19.89 -26.27
N GLU A 47 28.27 19.56 -27.44
CA GLU A 47 28.37 18.26 -28.10
C GLU A 47 29.79 17.89 -28.55
N GLU A 48 30.69 18.87 -28.62
CA GLU A 48 32.08 18.69 -29.01
C GLU A 48 33.05 18.60 -27.83
N LEU A 49 32.58 18.82 -26.60
CA LEU A 49 33.38 18.61 -25.40
C LEU A 49 33.87 17.15 -25.34
N PHE A 50 35.08 16.92 -24.82
CA PHE A 50 35.55 15.56 -24.60
C PHE A 50 34.72 14.84 -23.54
N TRP A 51 34.48 13.54 -23.78
CA TRP A 51 33.83 12.67 -22.81
C TRP A 51 34.78 12.35 -21.66
N ALA A 52 34.43 12.77 -20.45
CA ALA A 52 35.11 12.42 -19.21
C ALA A 52 34.55 11.12 -18.64
N GLN A 53 35.43 10.22 -18.21
CA GLN A 53 35.04 8.99 -17.54
C GLN A 53 34.77 9.27 -16.05
N VAL A 54 33.72 8.70 -15.47
CA VAL A 54 33.46 8.83 -14.03
C VAL A 54 34.16 7.72 -13.25
N SER A 55 34.94 8.10 -12.24
CA SER A 55 35.48 7.20 -11.23
C SER A 55 34.42 6.97 -10.16
N MET A 56 33.81 5.78 -10.16
CA MET A 56 32.76 5.43 -9.19
C MET A 56 33.35 4.75 -7.94
N PRO A 57 32.66 4.83 -6.77
CA PRO A 57 33.03 4.06 -5.59
C PRO A 57 33.17 2.57 -5.89
N LEU A 58 34.10 1.89 -5.20
CA LEU A 58 34.30 0.44 -5.37
C LEU A 58 33.02 -0.36 -5.09
N THR A 59 32.19 0.11 -4.17
CA THR A 59 30.89 -0.47 -3.82
C THR A 59 29.85 -0.39 -4.93
N THR A 60 30.05 0.46 -5.93
CA THR A 60 29.12 0.59 -7.05
C THR A 60 29.06 -0.67 -7.90
N GLY A 61 30.17 -1.41 -8.06
CA GLY A 61 30.26 -2.52 -9.03
C GLY A 61 30.19 -2.02 -10.48
N LEU A 62 31.09 -2.47 -11.34
CA LEU A 62 31.12 -2.07 -12.76
C LEU A 62 31.61 -3.20 -13.67
N ASN A 63 31.11 -4.41 -13.43
CA ASN A 63 31.48 -5.58 -14.21
C ASN A 63 30.24 -6.37 -14.62
N SER A 64 30.07 -6.58 -15.93
CA SER A 64 29.06 -7.46 -16.52
C SER A 64 27.62 -7.19 -16.05
N GLY A 65 27.25 -5.92 -15.89
CA GLY A 65 25.90 -5.50 -15.48
C GLY A 65 25.63 -5.53 -13.97
N VAL A 66 26.62 -5.90 -13.15
CA VAL A 66 26.52 -5.82 -11.69
C VAL A 66 26.95 -4.42 -11.23
N GLY A 67 25.98 -3.61 -10.81
CA GLY A 67 26.27 -2.34 -10.14
C GLY A 67 25.19 -1.27 -10.23
N GLN A 68 25.60 0.01 -10.11
CA GLN A 68 24.70 1.17 -10.21
C GLN A 68 25.04 2.06 -11.42
N ASN A 69 24.02 2.75 -11.93
CA ASN A 69 24.13 3.67 -13.05
C ASN A 69 24.52 5.08 -12.57
N LEU A 70 25.07 5.88 -13.47
CA LEU A 70 25.32 7.30 -13.23
C LEU A 70 24.03 8.12 -13.39
N ASN A 71 23.60 8.81 -12.33
CA ASN A 71 22.46 9.74 -12.34
C ASN A 71 22.93 11.15 -11.94
N VAL A 72 23.78 11.77 -12.76
CA VAL A 72 24.29 13.12 -12.51
C VAL A 72 23.57 14.11 -13.44
N PRO A 73 22.89 15.14 -12.90
CA PRO A 73 22.22 16.14 -13.71
C PRO A 73 23.21 17.06 -14.43
N LYS A 74 22.73 17.73 -15.47
CA LYS A 74 23.46 18.84 -16.09
C LYS A 74 23.52 20.03 -15.13
N GLY A 75 24.56 20.83 -15.23
CA GLY A 75 24.85 21.92 -14.29
C GLY A 75 25.59 21.47 -13.03
N THR A 76 25.75 20.16 -12.77
CA THR A 76 26.53 19.69 -11.62
C THR A 76 27.99 20.12 -11.74
N GLN A 77 28.50 20.76 -10.68
CA GLN A 77 29.92 21.05 -10.53
C GLN A 77 30.67 19.77 -10.15
N VAL A 78 31.79 19.53 -10.80
CA VAL A 78 32.60 18.32 -10.63
C VAL A 78 34.08 18.66 -10.57
N ASN A 79 34.85 17.82 -9.88
CA ASN A 79 36.31 17.84 -9.97
C ASN A 79 36.84 16.51 -10.51
N GLY A 80 38.09 16.57 -10.94
CA GLY A 80 38.74 15.43 -11.56
C GLY A 80 40.22 15.63 -11.78
N TYR A 81 40.77 14.71 -12.56
CA TYR A 81 42.15 14.76 -13.03
C TYR A 81 42.25 14.31 -14.48
N PHE A 82 43.34 14.66 -15.15
CA PHE A 82 43.69 14.11 -16.47
C PHE A 82 44.59 12.88 -16.31
N ARG A 83 44.19 11.74 -16.90
CA ARG A 83 44.98 10.50 -16.85
C ARG A 83 46.31 10.59 -17.58
N ASP A 84 46.40 11.49 -18.54
CA ASP A 84 47.56 11.75 -19.39
C ASP A 84 48.36 13.01 -18.98
N GLY A 85 48.09 13.54 -17.78
CA GLY A 85 48.78 14.70 -17.19
C GLY A 85 48.61 15.97 -18.01
N ASP A 86 49.71 16.67 -18.25
CA ASP A 86 49.73 17.98 -18.92
C ASP A 86 49.28 17.94 -20.40
N ASN A 87 49.08 16.75 -20.99
CA ASN A 87 48.47 16.63 -22.32
C ASN A 87 46.95 16.92 -22.29
N MET A 88 46.29 16.75 -21.14
CA MET A 88 44.91 17.13 -20.87
C MET A 88 43.85 16.57 -21.85
N GLN A 89 44.04 15.36 -22.38
CA GLN A 89 43.12 14.75 -23.37
C GLN A 89 42.18 13.69 -22.76
N LEU A 90 42.53 13.12 -21.60
CA LEU A 90 41.78 12.02 -20.97
C LEU A 90 41.21 12.40 -19.60
N PRO A 91 40.16 13.24 -19.53
CA PRO A 91 39.57 13.67 -18.27
C PRO A 91 38.87 12.51 -17.53
N VAL A 92 39.04 12.50 -16.21
CA VAL A 92 38.33 11.60 -15.29
C VAL A 92 37.68 12.42 -14.18
N ILE A 93 36.38 12.25 -13.98
CA ILE A 93 35.63 12.84 -12.88
C ILE A 93 35.83 11.99 -11.63
N LEU A 94 36.18 12.62 -10.50
CA LEU A 94 36.36 11.96 -9.23
C LEU A 94 35.18 12.21 -8.27
N SER A 95 34.65 13.43 -8.24
CA SER A 95 33.55 13.77 -7.34
C SER A 95 32.67 14.91 -7.89
N ALA A 96 31.46 14.99 -7.34
CA ALA A 96 30.60 16.16 -7.48
C ALA A 96 30.82 17.10 -6.30
N ILE A 97 30.67 18.39 -6.56
CA ILE A 97 30.80 19.46 -5.57
C ILE A 97 29.44 20.14 -5.47
N GLY A 98 28.88 20.18 -4.25
CA GLY A 98 27.69 20.97 -3.94
C GLY A 98 28.07 22.30 -3.29
N GLY A 99 27.16 23.27 -3.35
CA GLY A 99 27.37 24.58 -2.74
C GLY A 99 26.06 25.32 -2.49
N ILE A 100 26.16 26.64 -2.46
CA ILE A 100 25.01 27.55 -2.48
C ILE A 100 24.78 27.96 -3.93
N ASN A 101 23.54 27.80 -4.40
CA ASN A 101 23.15 28.20 -5.74
C ASN A 101 23.14 29.72 -5.89
N PRO A 102 23.37 30.24 -7.11
CA PRO A 102 23.27 31.67 -7.38
C PRO A 102 21.85 32.20 -7.14
N ASP A 103 21.75 33.52 -6.99
CA ASP A 103 20.47 34.24 -6.84
C ASP A 103 19.60 34.21 -8.10
N THR A 104 20.22 33.94 -9.25
CA THR A 104 19.59 33.89 -10.57
C THR A 104 20.12 32.71 -11.37
N LYS A 105 19.29 32.16 -12.27
CA LYS A 105 19.71 31.07 -13.14
C LYS A 105 20.86 31.52 -14.07
N PRO A 106 21.94 30.73 -14.19
CA PRO A 106 22.98 31.01 -15.17
C PRO A 106 22.44 31.05 -16.61
N PRO A 107 23.00 31.90 -17.48
CA PRO A 107 22.54 32.01 -18.86
C PRO A 107 22.82 30.72 -19.65
N THR A 108 21.81 30.20 -20.35
CA THR A 108 21.92 28.97 -21.17
C THR A 108 22.76 29.17 -22.43
N SER A 109 22.90 30.41 -22.89
CA SER A 109 23.72 30.79 -24.05
C SER A 109 25.22 30.72 -23.79
N GLN A 110 25.64 30.66 -22.53
CA GLN A 110 27.03 30.49 -22.12
C GLN A 110 27.25 29.09 -21.55
N GLY A 111 28.51 28.65 -21.55
CA GLY A 111 28.95 27.44 -20.90
C GLY A 111 29.02 27.56 -19.38
N PHE A 112 29.48 26.49 -18.74
CA PHE A 112 29.56 26.35 -17.28
C PHE A 112 28.20 26.37 -16.57
N SER A 113 27.16 25.93 -17.27
CA SER A 113 25.78 25.89 -16.78
C SER A 113 25.04 24.72 -17.44
N ASP A 114 23.87 24.38 -16.91
CA ASP A 114 22.95 23.47 -17.58
C ASP A 114 22.43 24.13 -18.88
N PRO A 115 22.74 23.56 -20.07
CA PRO A 115 22.30 24.10 -21.35
C PRO A 115 20.77 24.16 -21.51
N ASP A 116 20.02 23.35 -20.76
CA ASP A 116 18.55 23.32 -20.82
C ASP A 116 17.90 24.33 -19.86
N GLY A 117 18.68 24.92 -18.96
CA GLY A 117 18.19 25.86 -17.95
C GLY A 117 17.26 25.21 -16.91
N ILE A 118 17.30 23.89 -16.75
CA ILE A 118 16.53 23.17 -15.73
C ILE A 118 17.16 23.43 -14.36
N TYR A 119 18.49 23.29 -14.27
CA TYR A 119 19.26 23.45 -13.03
C TYR A 119 20.04 24.77 -12.95
N PRO A 120 20.17 25.37 -11.75
CA PRO A 120 19.52 24.96 -10.51
C PRO A 120 17.98 25.08 -10.59
N LYS A 121 17.25 24.31 -9.78
CA LYS A 121 15.79 24.41 -9.72
C LYS A 121 15.42 25.80 -9.18
N GLU A 122 14.32 26.37 -9.67
CA GLU A 122 13.90 27.73 -9.28
C GLU A 122 13.73 27.89 -7.77
N ASN A 123 13.18 26.86 -7.10
CA ASN A 123 12.96 26.82 -5.67
C ASN A 123 14.22 26.45 -4.85
N TYR A 124 15.40 26.49 -5.47
CA TYR A 124 16.72 26.30 -4.86
C TYR A 124 17.66 27.48 -5.14
N LEU A 125 17.20 28.57 -5.77
CA LEU A 125 18.02 29.77 -5.97
C LEU A 125 18.40 30.42 -4.63
N ASN A 126 19.65 30.87 -4.50
CA ASN A 126 20.22 31.38 -3.25
C ASN A 126 20.10 30.41 -2.05
N GLU A 127 19.98 29.10 -2.33
CA GLU A 127 19.88 28.06 -1.31
C GLU A 127 20.96 26.99 -1.50
N SER A 128 21.18 26.17 -0.46
CA SER A 128 22.06 25.01 -0.51
C SER A 128 21.56 23.95 -1.49
N ASP A 129 22.47 23.32 -2.23
CA ASP A 129 22.18 22.13 -3.06
C ASP A 129 21.72 20.91 -2.24
N VAL A 130 21.98 20.90 -0.94
CA VAL A 130 21.53 19.82 -0.05
C VAL A 130 20.01 19.86 0.05
N ASN A 131 19.38 18.70 -0.10
CA ASN A 131 17.93 18.57 -0.14
C ASN A 131 17.25 19.18 1.10
N LYS A 132 16.19 19.97 0.90
CA LYS A 132 15.36 20.61 1.94
C LYS A 132 14.94 19.66 3.08
N LEU A 133 14.65 18.40 2.76
CA LEU A 133 14.29 17.37 3.74
C LEU A 133 15.46 17.01 4.67
N ALA A 134 16.70 17.07 4.20
CA ALA A 134 17.86 16.79 5.05
C ALA A 134 18.14 17.93 6.06
N ARG A 135 17.58 19.12 5.81
CA ARG A 135 17.91 20.37 6.53
C ARG A 135 16.73 20.96 7.30
N ASN A 136 15.55 20.35 7.18
CA ASN A 136 14.32 20.82 7.79
C ASN A 136 13.96 22.27 7.39
N GLU A 137 14.05 22.57 6.09
CA GLU A 137 13.78 23.91 5.56
C GLU A 137 12.66 23.89 4.52
N ASP A 138 11.79 24.90 4.55
CA ASP A 138 10.70 25.10 3.59
C ASP A 138 9.79 23.86 3.41
N ILE A 139 9.50 23.20 4.54
CA ILE A 139 8.81 21.89 4.59
C ILE A 139 7.39 21.94 4.01
N ASP A 140 6.73 23.09 4.10
CA ASP A 140 5.41 23.32 3.50
C ASP A 140 5.40 23.16 1.98
N ASN A 141 6.56 23.27 1.31
CA ASN A 141 6.72 23.05 -0.13
C ASN A 141 7.34 21.69 -0.47
N THR A 142 7.34 20.74 0.45
CA THR A 142 7.90 19.40 0.27
C THR A 142 6.85 18.29 0.34
N ILE A 143 7.29 17.04 0.15
CA ILE A 143 6.43 15.86 0.27
C ILE A 143 5.80 15.74 1.67
N VAL A 144 6.41 16.28 2.73
CA VAL A 144 5.89 16.22 4.10
C VAL A 144 4.51 16.89 4.17
N LYS A 145 4.38 18.10 3.62
CA LYS A 145 3.10 18.82 3.57
C LYS A 145 2.04 18.05 2.79
N SER A 146 2.42 17.51 1.62
CA SER A 146 1.50 16.71 0.81
C SER A 146 0.98 15.45 1.52
N LYS A 147 1.80 14.83 2.37
CA LYS A 147 1.38 13.71 3.23
C LYS A 147 0.38 14.20 4.28
N LYS A 148 0.72 15.25 5.03
CA LYS A 148 -0.13 15.85 6.08
C LYS A 148 -1.51 16.26 5.55
N ASP A 149 -1.56 16.88 4.37
CA ASP A 149 -2.82 17.34 3.76
C ASP A 149 -3.69 16.20 3.20
N SER A 150 -3.14 14.99 3.05
CA SER A 150 -3.85 13.86 2.43
C SER A 150 -4.12 12.68 3.37
N ILE A 151 -3.91 12.89 4.68
CA ILE A 151 -4.21 11.93 5.75
C ILE A 151 -5.67 11.49 5.65
N LYS A 152 -5.90 10.19 5.81
CA LYS A 152 -7.24 9.63 5.94
C LYS A 152 -7.68 9.67 7.40
N THR A 153 -8.83 10.30 7.64
CA THR A 153 -9.41 10.40 8.97
C THR A 153 -10.82 9.83 9.00
N ASN A 154 -11.33 9.56 10.20
CA ASN A 154 -12.67 9.09 10.48
C ASN A 154 -13.04 7.81 9.71
N ILE A 155 -12.10 6.87 9.60
CA ILE A 155 -12.36 5.57 8.99
C ILE A 155 -13.18 4.74 9.97
N THR A 156 -14.42 4.42 9.60
CA THR A 156 -15.36 3.70 10.48
C THR A 156 -15.07 2.19 10.49
N THR A 157 -15.09 1.60 11.69
CA THR A 157 -14.99 0.15 11.93
C THR A 157 -16.39 -0.49 11.94
N ALA A 158 -16.44 -1.82 12.01
CA ALA A 158 -17.71 -2.55 12.11
C ALA A 158 -18.49 -2.29 13.41
N THR A 159 -17.81 -1.82 14.48
CA THR A 159 -18.42 -1.47 15.76
C THR A 159 -18.95 -0.03 15.80
N GLY A 160 -18.69 0.76 14.75
CA GLY A 160 -19.02 2.18 14.67
C GLY A 160 -17.97 3.11 15.30
N GLU A 161 -16.87 2.57 15.81
CA GLU A 161 -15.70 3.35 16.21
C GLU A 161 -14.97 3.90 14.97
N THR A 162 -14.10 4.88 15.17
CA THR A 162 -13.34 5.50 14.08
C THR A 162 -11.86 5.57 14.41
N TRP A 163 -11.03 5.43 13.38
CA TRP A 163 -9.58 5.62 13.48
C TRP A 163 -9.04 6.50 12.34
N ASP A 164 -7.85 7.04 12.56
CA ASP A 164 -7.14 7.93 11.64
C ASP A 164 -5.81 7.31 11.21
N GLU A 165 -5.41 7.55 9.96
CA GLU A 165 -4.05 7.30 9.47
C GLU A 165 -3.06 8.14 10.31
N PRO A 166 -2.01 7.54 10.90
CA PRO A 166 -1.01 8.30 11.66
C PRO A 166 -0.33 9.37 10.81
N GLU A 167 -0.18 10.58 11.36
CA GLU A 167 0.56 11.66 10.72
C GLU A 167 2.07 11.35 10.69
N THR A 168 2.77 11.80 9.64
CA THR A 168 4.23 11.70 9.55
C THR A 168 4.88 12.45 10.72
N PRO A 169 5.74 11.80 11.52
CA PRO A 169 6.42 12.41 12.66
C PRO A 169 7.69 13.17 12.23
N TYR A 170 7.77 13.60 10.97
CA TYR A 170 8.92 14.29 10.41
C TYR A 170 9.35 15.47 11.31
N ASN A 171 10.58 15.40 11.81
CA ASN A 171 11.21 16.45 12.61
C ASN A 171 12.74 16.39 12.44
N ALA A 172 13.19 16.30 11.19
CA ALA A 172 14.61 16.12 10.87
C ALA A 172 15.48 17.26 11.44
N GLU A 173 16.71 16.93 11.82
CA GLU A 173 17.77 17.89 12.14
C GLU A 173 18.99 17.62 11.28
N TYR A 174 19.57 18.66 10.68
CA TYR A 174 20.84 18.52 9.96
C TYR A 174 21.99 18.28 10.97
N PRO A 175 22.92 17.33 10.73
CA PRO A 175 23.14 16.55 9.52
C PRO A 175 22.61 15.11 9.58
N TYR A 176 21.63 14.82 10.45
CA TYR A 176 21.24 13.44 10.77
C TYR A 176 20.32 12.80 9.73
N ASN A 177 19.54 13.58 8.98
CA ASN A 177 18.67 13.03 7.95
C ASN A 177 19.40 12.81 6.62
N SER A 178 19.66 11.56 6.28
CA SER A 178 20.24 11.16 4.99
C SER A 178 19.15 11.02 3.93
N VAL A 179 19.09 12.00 3.03
CA VAL A 179 18.08 12.05 1.96
C VAL A 179 18.70 11.75 0.60
N ARG A 180 18.09 10.82 -0.14
CA ARG A 180 18.36 10.58 -1.55
C ARG A 180 17.11 10.87 -2.37
N GLU A 181 17.15 11.92 -3.17
CA GLU A 181 16.11 12.25 -4.16
C GLU A 181 16.64 11.99 -5.58
N THR A 182 15.80 11.40 -6.42
CA THR A 182 16.07 11.25 -7.87
C THR A 182 15.38 12.36 -8.65
N GLU A 183 15.86 12.68 -9.87
CA GLU A 183 15.36 13.82 -10.67
C GLU A 183 13.83 13.82 -10.86
N SER A 184 13.21 12.64 -10.93
CA SER A 184 11.75 12.49 -11.11
C SER A 184 10.94 12.63 -9.83
N GLY A 185 11.57 12.72 -8.65
CA GLY A 185 10.92 12.90 -7.35
C GLY A 185 10.69 11.60 -6.54
N HIS A 186 11.46 10.54 -6.76
CA HIS A 186 11.52 9.43 -5.80
C HIS A 186 12.46 9.80 -4.66
N VAL A 187 12.05 9.55 -3.42
CA VAL A 187 12.78 9.94 -2.21
C VAL A 187 12.98 8.72 -1.32
N ILE A 188 14.19 8.58 -0.79
CA ILE A 188 14.52 7.67 0.31
C ILE A 188 15.14 8.51 1.42
N GLU A 189 14.65 8.36 2.65
CA GLU A 189 15.17 9.03 3.83
C GLU A 189 15.55 7.98 4.88
N LEU A 190 16.75 8.11 5.43
CA LEU A 190 17.25 7.39 6.59
C LEU A 190 17.62 8.47 7.61
N ASP A 191 16.76 8.66 8.60
CA ASP A 191 16.83 9.79 9.52
C ASP A 191 17.34 9.31 10.89
N ASP A 192 18.53 9.78 11.27
CA ASP A 192 19.16 9.49 12.56
C ASP A 192 18.94 10.63 13.58
N THR A 193 17.97 11.52 13.33
CA THR A 193 17.66 12.63 14.25
C THR A 193 17.22 12.04 15.60
N PRO A 194 17.90 12.36 16.73
CA PRO A 194 17.56 11.78 18.02
C PRO A 194 16.08 11.97 18.41
N GLU A 195 15.43 10.90 18.85
CA GLU A 195 13.98 10.86 19.21
C GLU A 195 13.03 11.08 18.02
N SER A 196 13.54 11.13 16.80
CA SER A 196 12.79 11.31 15.56
C SER A 196 13.30 10.39 14.46
N GLU A 197 13.89 9.25 14.84
CA GLU A 197 14.45 8.28 13.92
C GLU A 197 13.36 7.70 13.02
N ARG A 198 13.59 7.68 11.71
CA ARG A 198 12.59 7.21 10.76
C ARG A 198 13.21 6.69 9.48
N VAL A 199 12.47 5.78 8.84
CA VAL A 199 12.79 5.26 7.51
C VAL A 199 11.63 5.59 6.59
N HIS A 200 11.91 6.23 5.46
CA HIS A 200 10.88 6.63 4.52
C HIS A 200 11.27 6.30 3.08
N ILE A 201 10.37 5.64 2.35
CA ILE A 201 10.49 5.37 0.92
C ILE A 201 9.26 5.93 0.23
N PHE A 202 9.46 6.90 -0.65
CA PHE A 202 8.39 7.66 -1.29
C PHE A 202 8.51 7.61 -2.82
N HIS A 203 7.38 7.33 -3.45
CA HIS A 203 7.20 7.44 -4.89
C HIS A 203 6.47 8.74 -5.25
N ARG A 204 6.94 9.45 -6.29
CA ARG A 204 6.37 10.72 -6.82
C ARG A 204 4.84 10.78 -7.01
N SER A 205 4.15 9.64 -7.07
CA SER A 205 2.68 9.56 -7.13
C SER A 205 1.99 9.77 -5.77
N GLY A 206 2.74 9.83 -4.67
CA GLY A 206 2.23 9.88 -3.30
C GLY A 206 2.05 8.51 -2.63
N THR A 207 2.58 7.44 -3.22
CA THR A 207 2.66 6.12 -2.55
C THR A 207 3.92 6.07 -1.70
N PHE A 208 3.82 5.58 -0.47
CA PHE A 208 4.96 5.51 0.43
C PHE A 208 4.88 4.39 1.46
N ILE A 209 6.04 4.09 2.04
CA ILE A 209 6.19 3.32 3.28
C ILE A 209 7.00 4.19 4.24
N GLU A 210 6.50 4.39 5.44
CA GLU A 210 7.17 5.16 6.50
C GLU A 210 7.16 4.35 7.79
N VAL A 211 8.34 4.20 8.41
CA VAL A 211 8.51 3.64 9.75
C VAL A 211 8.80 4.79 10.69
N HIS A 212 7.94 4.94 11.70
CA HIS A 212 7.99 6.01 12.69
C HIS A 212 8.98 5.68 13.82
N PRO A 213 9.37 6.66 14.67
CA PRO A 213 10.32 6.43 15.77
C PRO A 213 9.86 5.37 16.77
N ASN A 214 8.55 5.24 16.99
CA ASN A 214 7.96 4.23 17.87
C ASN A 214 7.81 2.85 17.21
N GLY A 215 8.16 2.70 15.93
CA GLY A 215 8.01 1.48 15.16
C GLY A 215 6.68 1.34 14.42
N ASP A 216 5.77 2.32 14.51
CA ASP A 216 4.56 2.31 13.69
C ASP A 216 4.94 2.33 12.20
N VAL A 217 4.21 1.55 11.40
CA VAL A 217 4.45 1.47 9.95
C VAL A 217 3.22 1.96 9.21
N VAL A 218 3.39 3.00 8.39
CA VAL A 218 2.36 3.51 7.48
C VAL A 218 2.71 3.09 6.06
N LYS A 219 1.90 2.19 5.48
CA LYS A 219 1.97 1.81 4.06
C LYS A 219 0.80 2.45 3.32
N ARG A 220 1.07 3.53 2.58
CA ARG A 220 0.04 4.25 1.81
C ARG A 220 0.17 3.95 0.33
N ILE A 221 -0.82 3.26 -0.25
CA ILE A 221 -0.89 3.01 -1.70
C ILE A 221 -1.92 3.95 -2.34
N LYS A 222 -1.54 4.64 -3.43
CA LYS A 222 -2.43 5.52 -4.22
C LYS A 222 -3.02 4.84 -5.47
N GLY A 223 -2.36 3.79 -5.96
CA GLY A 223 -2.86 2.94 -7.06
C GLY A 223 -3.42 1.61 -6.55
N ASP A 224 -3.38 0.58 -7.39
CA ASP A 224 -3.73 -0.79 -7.01
C ASP A 224 -2.61 -1.43 -6.18
N ASN A 225 -2.97 -2.31 -5.25
CA ASN A 225 -2.03 -3.11 -4.46
C ASN A 225 -2.22 -4.60 -4.76
N TYR A 226 -1.13 -5.30 -5.04
CA TYR A 226 -1.10 -6.74 -5.29
C TYR A 226 -0.15 -7.39 -4.29
N ASP A 227 -0.66 -8.26 -3.43
CA ASP A 227 0.15 -9.08 -2.53
C ASP A 227 0.13 -10.53 -3.04
N ILE A 228 1.23 -10.96 -3.67
CA ILE A 228 1.36 -12.27 -4.32
C ILE A 228 2.33 -13.13 -3.50
N ILE A 229 1.87 -14.27 -3.01
CA ILE A 229 2.64 -15.22 -2.20
C ILE A 229 2.58 -16.59 -2.87
N ASP A 230 3.68 -17.02 -3.50
CA ASP A 230 3.73 -18.28 -4.26
C ASP A 230 3.77 -19.55 -3.37
N ASN A 231 3.96 -19.38 -2.06
CA ASN A 231 4.02 -20.45 -1.09
C ASN A 231 3.10 -20.14 0.10
N ASN A 232 3.50 -20.51 1.32
CA ASN A 232 2.69 -20.30 2.51
C ASN A 232 2.76 -18.84 2.98
N GLY A 233 1.59 -18.23 3.21
CA GLY A 233 1.45 -16.98 3.96
C GLY A 233 1.03 -17.24 5.41
N LYS A 234 1.58 -16.50 6.36
CA LYS A 234 1.14 -16.48 7.76
C LYS A 234 1.02 -15.03 8.19
N ILE A 235 -0.11 -14.69 8.82
CA ILE A 235 -0.39 -13.36 9.36
C ILE A 235 -0.72 -13.54 10.83
N LEU A 236 -0.03 -12.80 11.70
CA LEU A 236 -0.29 -12.71 13.13
C LEU A 236 -0.50 -11.24 13.48
N VAL A 237 -1.61 -10.95 14.16
CA VAL A 237 -1.87 -9.66 14.79
C VAL A 237 -2.16 -9.96 16.25
N ASP A 238 -1.24 -9.54 17.13
CA ASP A 238 -1.36 -9.77 18.57
C ASP A 238 -2.32 -8.79 19.24
N GLY A 239 -2.48 -7.61 18.65
CA GLY A 239 -3.47 -6.60 19.04
C GLY A 239 -4.79 -6.75 18.27
N ASP A 240 -5.59 -5.68 18.33
CA ASP A 240 -6.85 -5.61 17.59
C ASP A 240 -6.61 -5.45 16.08
N CYS A 241 -7.51 -5.99 15.27
CA CYS A 241 -7.42 -5.94 13.81
C CYS A 241 -8.73 -5.45 13.21
N ASP A 242 -8.72 -4.20 12.74
CA ASP A 242 -9.82 -3.60 11.99
C ASP A 242 -9.58 -3.68 10.49
N VAL A 243 -10.61 -4.13 9.74
CA VAL A 243 -10.58 -4.22 8.28
C VAL A 243 -11.79 -3.49 7.70
N THR A 244 -11.56 -2.34 7.06
CA THR A 244 -12.60 -1.56 6.38
C THR A 244 -12.45 -1.68 4.86
N ILE A 245 -13.48 -2.17 4.18
CA ILE A 245 -13.53 -2.30 2.72
C ILE A 245 -14.76 -1.54 2.21
N ASN A 246 -14.53 -0.40 1.55
CA ASN A 246 -15.62 0.43 1.02
C ASN A 246 -16.23 -0.14 -0.28
N GLY A 247 -15.46 -0.96 -1.00
CA GLY A 247 -15.91 -1.66 -2.20
C GLY A 247 -16.45 -3.05 -1.89
N ASN A 248 -16.60 -3.87 -2.92
CA ASN A 248 -16.95 -5.28 -2.75
C ASN A 248 -15.74 -6.09 -2.24
N SER A 249 -16.00 -7.05 -1.34
CA SER A 249 -15.02 -8.05 -0.92
C SER A 249 -15.42 -9.43 -1.46
N THR A 250 -14.46 -10.20 -1.94
CA THR A 250 -14.66 -11.57 -2.43
C THR A 250 -13.55 -12.46 -1.92
N LEU A 251 -13.93 -13.57 -1.28
CA LEU A 251 -13.01 -14.58 -0.78
C LEU A 251 -13.27 -15.90 -1.51
N ASN A 252 -12.26 -16.39 -2.22
CA ASN A 252 -12.28 -17.70 -2.88
C ASN A 252 -11.17 -18.56 -2.29
N VAL A 253 -11.53 -19.69 -1.68
CA VAL A 253 -10.59 -20.63 -1.09
C VAL A 253 -10.77 -21.96 -1.78
N GLY A 254 -9.72 -22.44 -2.46
CA GLY A 254 -9.76 -23.71 -3.19
C GLY A 254 -9.66 -24.96 -2.30
N GLY A 255 -9.32 -24.77 -1.03
CA GLY A 255 -9.29 -25.82 -0.01
C GLY A 255 -10.23 -25.52 1.16
N ASP A 256 -9.97 -26.14 2.30
CA ASP A 256 -10.83 -26.01 3.47
C ASP A 256 -10.62 -24.69 4.23
N VAL A 257 -11.70 -24.16 4.79
CA VAL A 257 -11.70 -23.00 5.68
C VAL A 257 -12.07 -23.44 7.09
N THR A 258 -11.24 -23.08 8.07
CA THR A 258 -11.56 -23.24 9.49
C THR A 258 -11.52 -21.86 10.15
N ILE A 259 -12.62 -21.49 10.80
CA ILE A 259 -12.74 -20.24 11.55
C ILE A 259 -13.05 -20.60 13.00
N LYS A 260 -12.30 -20.02 13.94
CA LYS A 260 -12.50 -20.23 15.37
C LYS A 260 -12.50 -18.88 16.08
N TYR A 261 -13.60 -18.61 16.78
CA TYR A 261 -13.70 -17.51 17.73
C TYR A 261 -13.62 -18.08 19.14
N ASN A 262 -12.78 -17.50 20.00
CA ASN A 262 -12.71 -17.90 21.42
C ASN A 262 -13.78 -17.20 22.27
N SER A 263 -14.41 -16.17 21.72
CA SER A 263 -15.49 -15.39 22.35
C SER A 263 -16.71 -15.39 21.41
N ASN A 264 -17.36 -14.26 21.21
CA ASN A 264 -18.58 -14.14 20.43
C ASN A 264 -18.32 -13.82 18.95
N GLU A 265 -19.23 -14.25 18.08
CA GLU A 265 -19.37 -13.77 16.70
C GLU A 265 -20.64 -12.92 16.62
N ILE A 266 -20.54 -11.71 16.05
CA ILE A 266 -21.69 -10.85 15.73
C ILE A 266 -21.63 -10.58 14.23
N LYS A 267 -22.72 -10.91 13.52
CA LYS A 267 -22.83 -10.73 12.07
C LYS A 267 -24.07 -9.94 11.73
N THR A 268 -23.87 -8.73 11.21
CA THR A 268 -24.93 -7.87 10.70
C THR A 268 -24.85 -7.81 9.18
N VAL A 269 -25.96 -8.06 8.50
CA VAL A 269 -26.08 -7.93 7.05
C VAL A 269 -27.29 -7.04 6.78
N GLU A 270 -27.04 -5.83 6.30
CA GLU A 270 -28.12 -4.88 5.99
C GLU A 270 -28.92 -5.28 4.75
N GLY A 271 -28.24 -5.93 3.80
CA GLY A 271 -28.86 -6.51 2.61
C GLY A 271 -29.35 -7.94 2.83
N SER A 272 -29.43 -8.70 1.74
CA SER A 272 -29.82 -10.11 1.78
C SER A 272 -28.64 -11.02 2.08
N MET A 273 -28.88 -12.10 2.83
CA MET A 273 -27.93 -13.18 3.04
C MET A 273 -28.44 -14.45 2.33
N ASN A 274 -27.66 -14.94 1.36
CA ASN A 274 -27.91 -16.22 0.69
C ASN A 274 -26.78 -17.19 1.06
N VAL A 275 -27.14 -18.40 1.46
CA VAL A 275 -26.19 -19.47 1.80
C VAL A 275 -26.54 -20.71 0.99
N THR A 276 -25.56 -21.24 0.28
CA THR A 276 -25.69 -22.50 -0.47
C THR A 276 -24.59 -23.43 0.00
N ILE A 277 -24.98 -24.64 0.37
CA ILE A 277 -24.08 -25.70 0.84
C ILE A 277 -24.49 -26.93 0.05
N GLU A 278 -23.59 -27.44 -0.79
CA GLU A 278 -23.85 -28.61 -1.62
C GLU A 278 -23.72 -29.92 -0.84
N GLY A 279 -22.89 -29.90 0.21
CA GLY A 279 -22.75 -31.00 1.17
C GLY A 279 -23.72 -30.90 2.35
N ASP A 280 -23.33 -31.51 3.45
CA ASP A 280 -24.16 -31.58 4.65
C ASP A 280 -23.96 -30.38 5.58
N VAL A 281 -25.01 -30.03 6.33
CA VAL A 281 -24.96 -29.07 7.42
C VAL A 281 -25.13 -29.79 8.74
N THR A 282 -24.16 -29.64 9.63
CA THR A 282 -24.30 -30.03 11.04
C THR A 282 -24.18 -28.79 11.91
N GLN A 283 -25.20 -28.54 12.74
CA GLN A 283 -25.20 -27.44 13.70
C GLN A 283 -25.38 -28.00 15.12
N THR A 284 -24.51 -27.59 16.02
CA THR A 284 -24.61 -27.92 17.45
C THR A 284 -24.64 -26.63 18.25
N VAL A 285 -25.69 -26.44 19.04
CA VAL A 285 -25.85 -25.31 19.97
C VAL A 285 -26.00 -25.89 21.36
N ASN A 286 -24.97 -25.74 22.19
CA ASN A 286 -25.00 -26.25 23.57
C ASN A 286 -25.86 -25.37 24.50
N GLY A 287 -26.01 -24.09 24.14
CA GLY A 287 -26.90 -23.16 24.82
C GLY A 287 -28.29 -23.13 24.18
N ASN A 288 -28.92 -21.96 24.21
CA ASN A 288 -30.24 -21.76 23.62
C ASN A 288 -30.13 -21.33 22.15
N ALA A 289 -31.07 -21.78 21.32
CA ALA A 289 -31.27 -21.28 19.97
C ALA A 289 -32.58 -20.49 19.92
N ASN A 290 -32.48 -19.17 19.70
CA ASN A 290 -33.64 -18.29 19.52
C ASN A 290 -33.65 -17.78 18.08
N GLN A 291 -34.80 -17.89 17.41
CA GLN A 291 -34.98 -17.41 16.05
C GLN A 291 -36.22 -16.52 15.98
N THR A 292 -36.03 -15.29 15.49
CA THR A 292 -37.12 -14.33 15.26
C THR A 292 -37.12 -13.97 13.79
N ILE A 293 -38.27 -14.17 13.13
CA ILE A 293 -38.46 -13.86 11.72
C ILE A 293 -39.74 -13.04 11.61
N GLN A 294 -39.61 -11.82 11.09
CA GLN A 294 -40.76 -10.91 10.95
C GLN A 294 -41.56 -11.18 9.68
N GLY A 295 -40.90 -11.68 8.64
CA GLY A 295 -41.53 -12.12 7.40
C GLY A 295 -41.94 -13.59 7.45
N ASP A 296 -42.17 -14.16 6.27
CA ASP A 296 -42.61 -15.54 6.14
C ASP A 296 -41.46 -16.54 6.27
N VAL A 297 -41.79 -17.74 6.74
CA VAL A 297 -40.89 -18.90 6.72
C VAL A 297 -41.46 -19.93 5.75
N THR A 298 -40.67 -20.27 4.73
CA THR A 298 -40.95 -21.41 3.85
C THR A 298 -39.83 -22.42 3.97
N GLN A 299 -40.16 -23.64 4.37
CA GLN A 299 -39.19 -24.74 4.50
C GLN A 299 -39.62 -25.89 3.58
N THR A 300 -38.71 -26.31 2.70
CA THR A 300 -38.91 -27.46 1.82
C THR A 300 -37.85 -28.50 2.15
N ILE A 301 -38.29 -29.70 2.51
CA ILE A 301 -37.41 -30.85 2.80
C ILE A 301 -37.90 -31.99 1.92
N ASN A 302 -37.08 -32.38 0.95
CA ASN A 302 -37.44 -33.40 -0.05
C ASN A 302 -37.40 -34.83 0.50
N SER A 303 -36.84 -35.01 1.69
CA SER A 303 -36.75 -36.29 2.38
C SER A 303 -37.44 -36.20 3.74
N ASN A 304 -36.89 -36.85 4.76
CA ASN A 304 -37.52 -36.97 6.06
C ASN A 304 -37.19 -35.81 6.99
N VAL A 305 -38.12 -35.48 7.88
CA VAL A 305 -37.89 -34.66 9.06
C VAL A 305 -38.02 -35.56 10.29
N ASN A 306 -36.95 -35.63 11.08
CA ASN A 306 -36.97 -36.29 12.39
C ASN A 306 -36.72 -35.24 13.47
N GLN A 307 -37.72 -34.99 14.32
CA GLN A 307 -37.62 -34.02 15.41
C GLN A 307 -37.77 -34.75 16.75
N THR A 308 -36.86 -34.50 17.67
CA THR A 308 -36.92 -35.03 19.03
C THR A 308 -36.75 -33.88 20.01
N VAL A 309 -37.70 -33.75 20.93
CA VAL A 309 -37.70 -32.73 21.98
C VAL A 309 -37.92 -33.45 23.30
N SER A 310 -36.91 -33.45 24.17
CA SER A 310 -37.00 -34.12 25.48
C SER A 310 -37.87 -33.36 26.48
N GLY A 311 -37.97 -32.04 26.32
CA GLY A 311 -38.85 -31.18 27.08
C GLY A 311 -40.23 -31.04 26.42
N ASN A 312 -40.90 -29.93 26.72
CA ASN A 312 -42.19 -29.62 26.11
C ASN A 312 -42.01 -29.11 24.68
N TYR A 313 -42.92 -29.51 23.79
CA TYR A 313 -43.06 -28.94 22.45
C TYR A 313 -44.38 -28.18 22.36
N THR A 314 -44.32 -26.85 22.28
CA THR A 314 -45.48 -25.97 22.22
C THR A 314 -45.49 -25.24 20.87
N VAL A 315 -46.64 -25.25 20.20
CA VAL A 315 -46.85 -24.53 18.94
C VAL A 315 -48.03 -23.59 19.14
N ASP A 316 -47.78 -22.28 19.01
CA ASP A 316 -48.81 -21.24 19.06
C ASP A 316 -48.94 -20.59 17.68
N VAL A 317 -50.17 -20.54 17.16
CA VAL A 317 -50.47 -20.06 15.82
C VAL A 317 -51.63 -19.08 15.92
N GLY A 318 -51.36 -17.80 15.71
CA GLY A 318 -52.41 -16.76 15.72
C GLY A 318 -53.38 -16.84 14.53
N GLY A 319 -53.00 -17.58 13.49
CA GLY A 319 -53.83 -17.85 12.30
C GLY A 319 -54.37 -19.29 12.25
N THR A 320 -54.45 -19.86 11.05
CA THR A 320 -54.90 -21.25 10.86
C THR A 320 -53.72 -22.22 10.96
N TYR A 321 -53.85 -23.25 11.78
CA TYR A 321 -52.93 -24.40 11.78
C TYR A 321 -53.52 -25.53 10.92
N SER A 322 -52.81 -25.91 9.84
CA SER A 322 -53.25 -26.95 8.90
C SER A 322 -52.19 -28.04 8.75
N ILE A 323 -52.63 -29.29 8.75
CA ILE A 323 -51.78 -30.46 8.49
C ILE A 323 -52.36 -31.21 7.29
N THR A 324 -51.55 -31.44 6.27
CA THR A 324 -51.88 -32.30 5.14
C THR A 324 -50.85 -33.42 5.06
N ALA A 325 -51.30 -34.66 5.20
CA ALA A 325 -50.45 -35.83 5.14
C ALA A 325 -51.25 -37.03 4.60
N GLN A 326 -50.55 -38.02 4.03
CA GLN A 326 -51.20 -39.27 3.63
C GLN A 326 -51.72 -40.06 4.84
N ASN A 327 -50.97 -40.04 5.95
CA ASN A 327 -51.33 -40.67 7.22
C ASN A 327 -50.93 -39.77 8.38
N ILE A 328 -51.76 -39.70 9.42
CA ILE A 328 -51.46 -39.01 10.69
C ILE A 328 -51.63 -40.03 11.81
N SER A 329 -50.61 -40.22 12.64
CA SER A 329 -50.62 -41.09 13.83
C SER A 329 -50.24 -40.29 15.06
N ARG A 330 -51.02 -40.40 16.14
CA ARG A 330 -50.78 -39.76 17.43
C ARG A 330 -50.68 -40.84 18.50
N ASN A 331 -49.51 -40.97 19.13
CA ASN A 331 -49.29 -41.87 20.27
C ASN A 331 -48.97 -41.03 21.50
N ALA A 332 -49.92 -40.94 22.43
CA ALA A 332 -49.81 -40.14 23.64
C ALA A 332 -50.63 -40.76 24.76
N ASN A 333 -50.27 -40.45 26.01
CA ASN A 333 -51.04 -40.87 27.18
C ASN A 333 -52.45 -40.25 27.20
N SER A 334 -52.60 -39.04 26.66
CA SER A 334 -53.89 -38.36 26.47
C SER A 334 -53.84 -37.46 25.24
N ILE A 335 -55.00 -37.27 24.61
CA ILE A 335 -55.22 -36.34 23.49
C ILE A 335 -56.45 -35.50 23.84
N GLN A 336 -56.33 -34.17 23.76
CA GLN A 336 -57.41 -33.24 24.04
C GLN A 336 -57.49 -32.20 22.93
N ASP A 337 -58.65 -32.13 22.27
CA ASP A 337 -58.96 -31.13 21.25
C ASP A 337 -60.13 -30.27 21.78
N THR A 338 -59.94 -28.95 21.93
CA THR A 338 -60.98 -28.01 22.42
C THR A 338 -61.24 -26.94 21.37
N GLY A 339 -62.50 -26.67 21.05
CA GLY A 339 -62.87 -25.64 20.08
C GLY A 339 -64.38 -25.42 19.99
N ASN A 340 -64.79 -24.50 19.11
CA ASN A 340 -66.21 -24.14 18.92
C ASN A 340 -67.03 -25.21 18.16
N GLY A 341 -66.35 -26.22 17.58
CA GLY A 341 -66.96 -27.32 16.85
C GLY A 341 -65.91 -28.28 16.31
N ALA A 342 -66.34 -29.48 15.91
CA ALA A 342 -65.49 -30.50 15.31
C ALA A 342 -66.25 -31.19 14.16
N THR A 343 -65.57 -31.37 13.04
CA THR A 343 -66.08 -32.10 11.87
C THR A 343 -65.08 -33.17 11.49
N LEU A 344 -65.52 -34.44 11.48
CA LEU A 344 -64.72 -35.57 11.04
C LEU A 344 -65.42 -36.23 9.85
N LEU A 345 -64.81 -36.15 8.67
CA LEU A 345 -65.32 -36.77 7.44
C LEU A 345 -64.43 -37.95 7.08
N LEU A 346 -64.99 -39.15 7.09
CA LEU A 346 -64.30 -40.39 6.76
C LEU A 346 -64.99 -41.04 5.57
N SER A 347 -64.22 -41.53 4.60
CA SER A 347 -64.74 -42.24 3.41
C SER A 347 -65.02 -43.73 3.64
N SER A 348 -64.65 -44.24 4.81
CA SER A 348 -64.63 -45.65 5.18
C SER A 348 -65.21 -45.82 6.60
N SER A 349 -64.66 -46.72 7.40
CA SER A 349 -65.05 -46.98 8.78
C SER A 349 -64.44 -45.98 9.76
N ALA A 350 -65.22 -45.64 10.80
CA ALA A 350 -64.72 -45.06 12.03
C ALA A 350 -64.69 -46.13 13.12
N THR A 351 -63.65 -46.15 13.95
CA THR A 351 -63.61 -46.97 15.17
C THR A 351 -63.27 -46.07 16.34
N LEU A 352 -64.11 -46.11 17.37
CA LEU A 352 -63.89 -45.43 18.63
C LEU A 352 -63.99 -46.49 19.72
N ASP A 353 -62.91 -46.65 20.48
CA ASP A 353 -62.79 -47.67 21.51
C ASP A 353 -62.14 -47.06 22.76
N GLY A 354 -62.57 -47.52 23.93
CA GLY A 354 -62.16 -47.03 25.23
C GLY A 354 -62.98 -47.69 26.32
N SER A 355 -62.47 -47.68 27.55
CA SER A 355 -63.19 -48.23 28.71
C SER A 355 -64.58 -47.60 28.90
N THR A 356 -64.69 -46.32 28.55
CA THR A 356 -65.95 -45.57 28.53
C THR A 356 -65.93 -44.61 27.35
N VAL A 357 -67.00 -44.62 26.55
CA VAL A 357 -67.23 -43.64 25.47
C VAL A 357 -68.45 -42.79 25.85
N ASN A 358 -68.21 -41.55 26.23
CA ASN A 358 -69.26 -40.57 26.51
C ASN A 358 -69.39 -39.62 25.33
N LEU A 359 -70.53 -39.66 24.66
CA LEU A 359 -70.90 -38.68 23.66
C LEU A 359 -71.88 -37.73 24.36
N GLY A 360 -71.46 -36.46 24.49
CA GLY A 360 -72.24 -35.40 25.13
C GLY A 360 -73.49 -35.03 24.35
#